data_AF-A0A0F9NNM7-F1
#
_entry.id   AF-A0A0F9NNM7-F1
#
_cell.length_a   1.000
_cell.length_b   1.000
_cell.length_c   1.000
_cell.angle_alpha   90.00
_cell.angle_beta   90.00
_cell.angle_gamma   90.00
#
_symmetry.space_group_name_H-M   'P 1'
#
loop_
_entity.id
_entity.type
_entity.pdbx_description
1 polymer ?
#
loop_
_entity_poly.entity_id
_entity_poly.type
_entity_poly.pdbx_seq_one_letter_code
_entity_poly.pdbx_strand_id
1 'polypeptide(L)'
;MRKKMIIFKSPYRPAIAPIGGKLFVVGGGVPWLEVPAGTTLEQIKWIGPRRKKVVRPKEFVREVPSSRGNKTYTVRIRTDDVKSCTCSGFMYRRRCRHIDEYKKELGIK
;
A
#
# COMPACT_ATOMS: atom_id res chain seq x y z
N MET A 1 -15.87 -24.81 30.75
CA MET A 1 -14.45 -24.99 30.41
C MET A 1 -13.97 -23.80 29.57
N ARG A 2 -13.00 -23.02 30.05
CA ARG A 2 -12.45 -21.88 29.32
C ARG A 2 -11.53 -22.41 28.21
N LYS A 3 -12.00 -22.41 26.95
CA LYS A 3 -11.14 -22.72 25.80
C LYS A 3 -9.96 -21.74 25.81
N LYS A 4 -8.74 -22.23 26.03
CA LYS A 4 -7.53 -21.42 26.09
C LYS A 4 -7.22 -20.96 24.66
N MET A 5 -7.39 -19.67 24.39
CA MET A 5 -7.18 -19.11 23.06
C MET A 5 -5.69 -18.83 22.87
N ILE A 6 -5.05 -19.45 21.88
CA ILE A 6 -3.61 -19.34 21.64
C ILE A 6 -3.38 -18.25 20.61
N ILE A 7 -2.57 -17.24 20.96
CA ILE A 7 -2.23 -16.17 20.03
C ILE A 7 -0.94 -16.55 19.31
N PHE A 8 -1.00 -16.68 17.99
CA PHE A 8 0.15 -17.03 17.17
C PHE A 8 0.44 -15.93 16.15
N LYS A 9 1.56 -15.24 16.34
CA LYS A 9 2.03 -14.18 15.44
C LYS A 9 2.97 -14.80 14.42
N SER A 10 2.60 -14.80 13.15
CA SER A 10 3.43 -15.36 12.08
C SER A 10 3.16 -14.61 10.77
N PRO A 11 4.20 -14.38 9.94
CA PRO A 11 4.00 -13.80 8.62
C PRO A 11 3.10 -14.67 7.72
N TYR A 12 3.13 -16.00 7.92
CA TYR A 12 2.32 -16.96 7.17
C TYR A 12 1.18 -17.52 8.02
N ARG A 13 0.14 -18.01 7.34
CA ARG A 13 -0.97 -18.71 7.98
C ARG A 13 -0.43 -19.89 8.80
N PRO A 14 -0.87 -20.06 10.05
CA PRO A 14 -0.44 -21.18 10.86
C PRO A 14 -1.02 -22.48 10.32
N ALA A 15 -0.25 -23.55 10.47
CA ALA A 15 -0.73 -24.92 10.34
C ALA A 15 -0.49 -25.66 11.66
N ILE A 16 -1.24 -26.73 11.87
CA ILE A 16 -1.02 -27.66 12.98
C ILE A 16 -0.32 -28.88 12.42
N ALA A 17 0.82 -29.25 12.99
CA ALA A 17 1.58 -30.41 12.61
C ALA A 17 1.77 -31.34 13.81
N PRO A 18 1.30 -32.60 13.77
CA PRO A 18 1.65 -33.61 14.75
C PRO A 18 3.06 -34.14 14.47
N ILE A 19 3.99 -33.97 15.41
CA ILE A 19 5.38 -34.42 15.28
C ILE A 19 5.79 -35.11 16.59
N GLY A 20 6.22 -36.38 16.51
CA GLY A 20 6.73 -37.12 17.68
C GLY A 20 5.72 -37.27 18.83
N GLY A 21 4.43 -37.39 18.53
CA GLY A 21 3.36 -37.50 19.54
C GLY A 21 2.94 -36.17 20.17
N LYS A 22 3.54 -35.05 19.75
CA LYS A 22 3.21 -33.70 20.20
C LYS A 22 2.59 -32.90 19.07
N LEU A 23 1.73 -31.95 19.41
CA LEU A 23 1.06 -31.08 18.45
C LEU A 23 1.81 -29.73 18.40
N PHE A 24 2.20 -29.27 17.23
CA PHE A 24 2.87 -27.98 17.06
C PHE A 24 2.06 -27.06 16.17
N VAL A 25 2.00 -25.78 16.55
CA VAL A 25 1.58 -24.70 15.67
C VAL A 25 2.81 -24.19 14.94
N VAL A 26 2.80 -24.37 13.62
CA VAL A 26 3.90 -23.98 12.74
C VAL A 26 3.48 -22.78 11.92
N GLY A 27 4.39 -21.83 11.77
CA GLY A 27 4.26 -20.68 10.90
C GLY A 27 5.63 -20.32 10.38
N GLY A 28 5.74 -20.13 9.06
CA GLY A 28 7.03 -19.77 8.47
C GLY A 28 7.62 -18.53 9.15
N GLY A 29 8.92 -18.54 9.44
CA GLY A 29 9.61 -17.38 10.03
C GLY A 29 9.39 -17.16 11.54
N VAL A 30 8.73 -18.08 12.26
CA VAL A 30 8.69 -18.07 13.73
C VAL A 30 8.96 -19.46 14.32
N PRO A 31 9.46 -19.54 15.57
CA PRO A 31 9.63 -20.80 16.26
C PRO A 31 8.30 -21.56 16.39
N TRP A 32 8.38 -22.89 16.33
CA TRP A 32 7.21 -23.75 16.47
C TRP A 32 6.71 -23.70 17.91
N LEU A 33 5.40 -23.56 18.08
CA LEU A 33 4.78 -23.49 19.39
C LEU A 33 4.14 -24.84 19.72
N GLU A 34 4.63 -25.51 20.76
CA GLU A 34 4.02 -26.75 21.27
C GLU A 34 2.65 -26.43 21.89
N VAL A 35 1.62 -27.16 21.47
CA VAL A 35 0.24 -27.01 21.95
C VAL A 35 -0.31 -28.36 22.40
N PRO A 36 -1.25 -28.37 23.37
CA PRO A 36 -1.80 -29.63 23.88
C PRO A 36 -2.48 -30.45 22.78
N ALA A 37 -2.40 -31.77 22.92
CA ALA A 37 -3.09 -32.71 22.03
C ALA A 37 -4.60 -32.44 22.03
N GLY A 38 -5.18 -32.27 20.84
CA GLY A 38 -6.59 -31.89 20.68
C GLY A 38 -6.84 -30.39 20.46
N THR A 39 -5.79 -29.57 20.37
CA THR A 39 -5.95 -28.16 19.97
C THR A 39 -6.41 -28.09 18.52
N THR A 40 -7.52 -27.39 18.24
CA THR A 40 -8.02 -27.18 16.88
C THR A 40 -7.57 -25.83 16.33
N LEU A 41 -7.57 -25.70 14.99
CA LEU A 41 -7.16 -24.46 14.33
C LEU A 41 -8.03 -23.26 14.75
N GLU A 42 -9.28 -23.50 15.15
CA GLU A 42 -10.23 -22.50 15.64
C GLU A 42 -9.83 -21.87 16.98
N GLN A 43 -9.03 -22.58 17.79
CA GLN A 43 -8.52 -22.08 19.06
C GLN A 43 -7.27 -21.20 18.88
N ILE A 44 -6.77 -21.10 17.65
CA ILE A 44 -5.57 -20.35 17.28
C ILE A 44 -5.99 -19.02 16.66
N LYS A 45 -5.74 -17.93 17.39
CA LYS A 45 -5.87 -16.58 16.85
C LYS A 45 -4.58 -16.21 16.12
N TRP A 46 -4.59 -16.38 14.80
CA TRP A 46 -3.51 -15.92 13.94
C TRP A 46 -3.48 -14.39 13.85
N ILE A 47 -2.32 -13.80 14.10
CA ILE A 47 -2.06 -12.39 13.83
C ILE A 47 -1.00 -12.32 12.74
N GLY A 48 -1.46 -12.08 11.52
CA GLY A 48 -0.61 -11.86 10.36
C GLY A 48 0.04 -10.47 10.36
N PRO A 49 1.00 -10.23 9.45
CA PRO A 49 1.62 -8.94 9.30
C PRO A 49 0.56 -7.94 8.81
N ARG A 50 0.51 -6.77 9.44
CA ARG A 50 -0.35 -5.69 8.96
C ARG A 50 0.16 -5.26 7.59
N ARG A 51 -0.63 -5.45 6.53
CA ARG A 51 -0.35 -4.86 5.22
C ARG A 51 -0.22 -3.35 5.43
N LYS A 52 0.93 -2.77 5.11
CA LYS A 52 1.04 -1.31 5.02
C LYS A 52 0.00 -0.86 4.00
N LYS A 53 -0.89 0.06 4.38
CA LYS A 53 -1.80 0.68 3.41
C LYS A 53 -0.91 1.35 2.37
N VAL A 54 -1.02 0.91 1.11
CA VAL A 54 -0.38 1.62 0.01
C VAL A 54 -1.12 2.94 -0.12
N VAL A 55 -0.51 4.03 0.34
CA VAL A 55 -1.03 5.38 0.13
C VAL A 55 -0.85 5.64 -1.36
N ARG A 56 -1.95 5.68 -2.12
CA ARG A 56 -1.88 6.06 -3.53
C ARG A 56 -1.70 7.57 -3.60
N PRO A 57 -0.78 8.08 -4.43
CA PRO A 57 -0.72 9.51 -4.71
C PRO A 57 -2.07 10.03 -5.14
N LYS A 58 -2.44 11.21 -4.64
CA LYS A 58 -3.57 11.95 -5.21
C LYS A 58 -3.11 12.55 -6.53
N GLU A 59 -3.86 12.29 -7.60
CA GLU A 59 -3.60 12.86 -8.92
C GLU A 59 -4.58 14.01 -9.18
N PHE A 60 -4.03 15.15 -9.58
CA PHE A 60 -4.74 16.36 -9.93
C PHE A 60 -4.57 16.59 -11.43
N VAL A 61 -5.67 16.59 -12.17
CA VAL A 61 -5.68 16.76 -13.63
C VAL A 61 -6.45 18.02 -13.97
N ARG A 62 -5.85 18.88 -14.80
CA ARG A 62 -6.49 20.10 -15.30
C ARG A 62 -6.22 20.29 -16.78
N GLU A 63 -7.22 20.77 -17.50
CA GLU A 63 -7.08 21.22 -18.88
C GLU A 63 -6.89 22.74 -18.91
N VAL A 64 -5.89 23.19 -19.65
CA VAL A 64 -5.51 24.60 -19.76
C VAL A 64 -5.51 24.99 -21.23
N PRO A 65 -6.22 26.05 -21.63
CA PRO A 65 -6.18 26.53 -23.01
C PRO A 65 -4.79 27.06 -23.35
N SER A 66 -4.36 26.86 -24.59
CA SER A 66 -3.15 27.47 -25.13
C SER A 66 -3.35 28.97 -25.20
N SER A 67 -2.27 29.73 -24.96
CA SER A 67 -2.26 31.20 -25.04
C SER A 67 -2.72 31.76 -26.40
N ARG A 68 -2.72 30.93 -27.46
CA ARG A 68 -3.20 31.29 -28.80
C ARG A 68 -4.59 30.72 -29.14
N GLY A 69 -5.31 30.18 -28.17
CA GLY A 69 -6.69 29.68 -28.30
C GLY A 69 -6.86 28.37 -29.10
N ASN A 70 -5.90 27.99 -29.94
CA ASN A 70 -6.09 26.88 -30.90
C ASN A 70 -5.91 25.46 -30.33
N LYS A 71 -5.40 25.29 -29.11
CA LYS A 71 -5.09 23.96 -28.53
C LYS A 71 -5.37 23.96 -27.03
N THR A 72 -5.76 22.82 -26.47
CA THR A 72 -5.82 22.59 -25.01
C THR A 72 -4.64 21.72 -24.57
N TYR A 73 -4.09 22.00 -23.39
CA TYR A 73 -3.03 21.23 -22.78
C TYR A 73 -3.52 20.58 -21.49
N THR A 74 -3.18 19.32 -21.29
CA THR A 74 -3.49 18.59 -20.06
C THR A 74 -2.30 18.70 -19.11
N VAL A 75 -2.55 19.18 -17.90
CA VAL A 75 -1.60 19.23 -16.78
C VAL A 75 -1.99 18.16 -15.77
N ARG A 76 -1.04 17.34 -15.34
CA ARG A 76 -1.21 16.36 -14.27
C ARG A 76 -0.15 16.60 -13.20
N ILE A 77 -0.58 16.69 -11.95
CA ILE A 77 0.29 16.82 -10.77
C ILE A 77 -0.10 15.71 -9.80
N ARG A 78 0.89 14.94 -9.34
CA ARG A 78 0.73 13.95 -8.28
C ARG A 78 1.33 14.47 -6.98
N THR A 79 0.83 13.99 -5.85
CA THR A 79 1.41 14.29 -4.53
C THR A 79 2.81 13.72 -4.33
N ASP A 80 3.25 12.81 -5.20
CA ASP A 80 4.58 12.18 -5.15
C ASP A 80 5.58 12.94 -6.05
N ASP A 81 5.42 14.26 -6.19
CA ASP A 81 6.24 15.16 -7.03
C ASP A 81 6.29 14.86 -8.54
N VAL A 82 5.55 13.87 -9.01
CA VAL A 82 5.42 13.56 -10.44
C VAL A 82 4.48 14.58 -11.09
N LYS A 83 5.02 15.31 -12.07
CA LYS A 83 4.28 16.30 -12.88
C LYS A 83 4.42 15.99 -14.36
N SER A 84 3.35 16.20 -15.11
CA SER A 84 3.34 16.07 -16.57
C SER A 84 2.47 17.14 -17.19
N CYS A 85 2.89 17.71 -18.31
CA CYS A 85 2.05 18.60 -19.10
C CYS A 85 2.23 18.31 -20.59
N THR A 86 1.15 18.34 -21.37
CA THR A 86 1.21 18.09 -22.83
C THR A 86 1.67 19.30 -23.64
N CYS A 87 2.04 20.41 -22.99
CA CYS A 87 2.54 21.60 -23.69
C CYS A 87 3.99 21.41 -24.20
N SER A 88 4.32 22.11 -25.28
CA SER A 88 5.67 22.09 -25.87
C SER A 88 6.75 22.50 -24.86
N GLY A 89 6.47 23.50 -24.02
CA GLY A 89 7.40 23.94 -22.97
C GLY A 89 7.81 22.81 -22.02
N PHE A 90 6.85 21.96 -21.64
CA PHE A 90 7.14 20.79 -20.81
C PHE A 90 7.88 19.70 -21.59
N MET A 91 7.51 19.46 -22.86
CA MET A 91 8.19 18.48 -23.70
C MET A 91 9.68 18.77 -23.85
N TYR A 92 10.05 20.04 -24.09
CA TYR A 92 11.46 20.42 -24.33
C TYR A 92 12.24 20.74 -23.05
N ARG A 93 11.62 21.35 -22.04
CA ARG A 93 12.33 21.87 -20.85
C ARG A 93 11.93 21.19 -19.54
N ARG A 94 10.93 20.30 -19.56
CA ARG A 94 10.30 19.68 -18.37
C ARG A 94 9.80 20.68 -17.32
N ARG A 95 9.64 21.95 -17.72
CA ARG A 95 9.13 23.06 -16.92
C ARG A 95 8.19 23.89 -17.79
N CYS A 96 7.02 24.22 -17.26
CA CYS A 96 6.08 25.09 -17.94
C CYS A 96 5.29 25.92 -16.95
N ARG A 97 4.89 27.12 -17.40
CA ARG A 97 4.09 28.05 -16.61
C ARG A 97 2.77 27.43 -16.13
N HIS A 98 2.15 26.55 -16.92
CA HIS A 98 0.90 25.89 -16.54
C HIS A 98 1.04 25.00 -15.29
N ILE A 99 2.17 24.30 -15.14
CA ILE A 99 2.43 23.52 -13.92
C ILE A 99 2.69 24.48 -12.75
N ASP A 100 3.46 25.54 -12.95
CA ASP A 100 3.78 26.49 -11.88
C ASP A 100 2.52 27.20 -11.36
N GLU A 101 1.61 27.60 -12.25
CA GLU A 101 0.30 28.16 -11.90
C GLU A 101 -0.58 27.14 -11.18
N TYR A 102 -0.69 25.91 -11.72
CA TYR A 102 -1.52 24.88 -11.11
C TYR A 102 -0.97 24.41 -9.75
N LYS A 103 0.36 24.39 -9.58
CA LYS A 103 1.02 24.09 -8.31
C LYS A 103 0.69 25.15 -7.24
N LYS A 104 0.67 26.44 -7.62
CA LYS A 104 0.27 27.54 -6.73
C LYS A 104 -1.19 27.41 -6.30
N GLU A 105 -2.11 27.11 -7.23
CA GLU A 105 -3.52 26.92 -6.93
C GLU A 105 -3.77 25.73 -5.98
N LEU A 106 -3.01 24.64 -6.15
CA LEU A 106 -3.11 23.46 -5.29
C LEU A 106 -2.44 23.64 -3.92
N GLY A 107 -1.71 24.75 -3.69
CA GLY A 107 -1.00 25.01 -2.43
C GLY A 107 0.12 24.00 -2.13
N ILE A 108 0.61 23.29 -3.15
CA ILE A 108 1.68 22.30 -3.02
C ILE A 108 3.01 23.06 -3.13
N LYS A 109 3.86 23.01 -2.08
CA LYS A 109 5.18 23.67 -2.08
C LYS A 109 6.18 22.98 -2.98
#